data_AF-A0A953REM8-F1
#
_entry.id   AF-A0A953REM8-F1
#
_cell.length_a   1.000
_cell.length_b   1.000
_cell.length_c   1.000
_cell.angle_alpha   90.00
_cell.angle_beta   90.00
_cell.angle_gamma   90.00
#
_symmetry.space_group_name_H-M   'P 1'
#
loop_
_entity.id
_entity.type
_entity.pdbx_description
1 polymer ?
#
loop_
_entity_poly.entity_id
_entity_poly.type
_entity_poly.pdbx_seq_one_letter_code
_entity_poly.pdbx_strand_id
1 'polypeptide(L)'
;MRTPVLTAAMLLSNLGLLVALADERKQDDLSSGCTMANVAGTYGYVGFGTVRLGNPLRLPAGAYSSVGTLTFDGRGNLLISDTGRIDDFFLTPNLAYPSTYTVDQQCVGTFTVTAFSVLGIPGPHYKIVFVDNRSRALAISLLPGVSVNYVNTSKVANRNERD
;
A
#
# COMPACT_ATOMS: atom_id res chain seq x y z
N MET A 1 75.26 20.20 4.05
CA MET A 1 74.34 19.05 4.23
C MET A 1 73.89 19.06 5.69
N ARG A 2 72.56 19.10 5.94
CA ARG A 2 71.81 19.18 7.22
C ARG A 2 71.63 20.57 7.86
N THR A 3 70.40 21.05 7.73
CA THR A 3 69.71 22.17 8.41
C THR A 3 68.95 21.64 9.66
N PRO A 4 68.02 22.37 10.32
CA PRO A 4 68.20 23.11 11.58
C PRO A 4 67.23 22.64 12.70
N VAL A 5 67.25 23.27 13.87
CA VAL A 5 66.18 23.14 14.90
C VAL A 5 65.49 24.49 15.11
N LEU A 6 64.15 24.44 14.96
CA LEU A 6 63.09 25.42 15.24
C LEU A 6 63.25 26.15 16.60
N THR A 7 62.72 27.35 16.83
CA THR A 7 61.27 27.63 17.03
C THR A 7 61.02 29.13 17.28
N ALA A 8 59.86 29.64 16.84
CA ALA A 8 58.95 30.61 17.48
C ALA A 8 58.15 31.36 16.39
N ALA A 9 56.99 30.84 15.98
CA ALA A 9 55.67 31.13 16.54
C ALA A 9 55.23 32.59 16.36
N MET A 10 54.34 32.85 15.40
CA MET A 10 53.34 33.91 15.51
C MET A 10 52.07 33.53 14.74
N LEU A 11 50.96 33.62 15.47
CA LEU A 11 49.58 33.29 15.11
C LEU A 11 49.07 34.13 13.94
N LEU A 12 48.09 33.61 13.19
CA LEU A 12 46.97 34.39 12.64
C LEU A 12 45.74 33.49 12.34
N SER A 13 44.70 33.70 13.16
CA SER A 13 43.25 33.59 12.88
C SER A 13 42.71 32.40 12.06
N ASN A 14 42.20 31.38 12.76
CA ASN A 14 41.23 30.44 12.19
C ASN A 14 39.85 31.12 12.08
N LEU A 15 39.44 31.46 10.86
CA LEU A 15 38.06 31.83 10.55
C LEU A 15 37.24 30.53 10.52
N GLY A 16 36.50 30.25 11.60
CA GLY A 16 35.63 29.09 11.70
C GLY A 16 34.47 29.19 10.72
N LEU A 17 34.54 28.44 9.61
CA LEU A 17 33.43 28.25 8.70
C LEU A 17 32.46 27.24 9.35
N LEU A 18 31.49 27.75 10.11
CA LEU A 18 30.30 27.01 10.53
C LEU A 18 29.48 26.73 9.28
N VAL A 19 29.72 25.58 8.64
CA VAL A 19 28.78 25.03 7.66
C VAL A 19 27.58 24.55 8.47
N ALA A 20 26.57 25.41 8.59
CA ALA A 20 25.25 24.99 9.00
C ALA A 20 24.76 23.99 7.95
N LEU A 21 24.83 22.70 8.26
CA LEU A 21 23.98 21.71 7.61
C LEU A 21 22.55 22.07 8.02
N ALA A 22 21.91 22.95 7.26
CA ALA A 22 20.46 23.00 7.22
C ALA A 22 20.02 21.63 6.69
N ASP A 23 19.79 20.69 7.60
CA ASP A 23 19.00 19.49 7.34
C ASP A 23 17.59 20.00 7.04
N GLU A 24 17.36 20.44 5.79
CA GLU A 24 16.02 20.55 5.23
C GLU A 24 15.50 19.12 5.08
N ARG A 25 15.21 18.47 6.20
CA ARG A 25 14.15 17.49 6.21
C ARG A 25 12.94 18.25 5.70
N LYS A 26 12.58 18.01 4.43
CA LYS A 26 11.19 18.08 4.00
C LYS A 26 10.43 17.41 5.12
N GLN A 27 9.80 18.22 5.96
CA GLN A 27 8.83 17.77 6.91
C GLN A 27 7.68 17.29 6.04
N ASP A 28 7.81 16.06 5.54
CA ASP A 28 6.76 15.37 4.86
C ASP A 28 5.59 15.46 5.82
N ASP A 29 4.50 16.02 5.32
CA ASP A 29 3.41 16.55 6.12
C ASP A 29 2.71 15.40 6.83
N LEU A 30 3.29 14.94 7.95
CA LEU A 30 2.80 13.89 8.84
C LEU A 30 1.45 14.30 9.48
N SER A 31 1.01 15.55 9.25
CA SER A 31 -0.27 16.11 9.65
C SER A 31 -1.31 16.16 8.52
N SER A 32 -0.91 15.91 7.27
CA SER A 32 -1.87 15.81 6.16
C SER A 32 -2.59 14.46 6.21
N GLY A 33 -3.92 14.50 6.34
CA GLY A 33 -4.76 13.32 6.29
C GLY A 33 -4.57 12.52 4.99
N CYS A 34 -5.17 11.33 4.92
CA CYS A 34 -5.11 10.57 3.68
C CYS A 34 -5.84 11.25 2.52
N THR A 35 -5.28 11.07 1.33
CA THR A 35 -5.86 11.46 0.05
C THR A 35 -5.62 10.32 -0.93
N MET A 36 -6.40 10.27 -2.00
CA MET A 36 -6.21 9.28 -3.06
C MET A 36 -4.75 9.29 -3.57
N ALA A 37 -4.21 10.50 -3.78
CA ALA A 37 -2.84 10.68 -4.26
C ALA A 37 -1.79 10.11 -3.31
N ASN A 38 -1.90 10.33 -1.99
CA ASN A 38 -0.86 9.92 -1.05
C ASN A 38 -0.93 8.44 -0.62
N VAL A 39 -2.07 7.76 -0.83
CA VAL A 39 -2.18 6.31 -0.63
C VAL A 39 -1.80 5.50 -1.87
N ALA A 40 -1.58 6.15 -3.02
CA ALA A 40 -1.21 5.51 -4.27
C ALA A 40 0.05 4.63 -4.15
N GLY A 41 0.11 3.61 -5.02
CA GLY A 41 1.18 2.62 -5.06
C GLY A 41 0.65 1.19 -5.13
N THR A 42 1.58 0.25 -5.21
CA THR A 42 1.29 -1.18 -5.24
C THR A 42 1.58 -1.78 -3.88
N TYR A 43 0.62 -2.53 -3.36
CA TYR A 43 0.74 -3.26 -2.10
C TYR A 43 0.62 -4.75 -2.36
N GLY A 44 1.61 -5.54 -1.94
CA GLY A 44 1.47 -6.99 -1.91
C GLY A 44 0.64 -7.40 -0.70
N TYR A 45 -0.23 -8.41 -0.81
CA TYR A 45 -1.07 -8.87 0.28
C TYR A 45 -1.13 -10.40 0.39
N VAL A 46 -1.48 -10.86 1.59
CA VAL A 46 -1.99 -12.21 1.86
C VAL A 46 -3.37 -12.08 2.47
N GLY A 47 -4.32 -12.85 1.93
CA GLY A 47 -5.71 -12.90 2.38
C GLY A 47 -6.09 -14.28 2.88
N PHE A 48 -6.90 -14.34 3.92
CA PHE A 48 -7.48 -15.58 4.42
C PHE A 48 -8.89 -15.36 4.97
N GLY A 49 -9.68 -16.42 4.96
CA GLY A 49 -11.08 -16.30 5.36
C GLY A 49 -11.89 -17.56 5.18
N THR A 50 -13.20 -17.37 5.13
CA THR A 50 -14.18 -18.42 4.85
C THR A 50 -15.24 -17.93 3.88
N VAL A 51 -15.63 -18.81 2.97
CA VAL A 51 -16.78 -18.64 2.09
C VAL A 51 -17.89 -19.54 2.60
N ARG A 52 -19.07 -18.97 2.85
CA ARG A 52 -20.24 -19.69 3.33
C ARG A 52 -21.07 -20.21 2.16
N LEU A 53 -21.80 -21.29 2.40
CA LEU A 53 -22.77 -21.81 1.45
C LEU A 53 -23.85 -20.75 1.16
N GLY A 54 -24.24 -20.64 -0.12
CA GLY A 54 -25.25 -19.67 -0.55
C GLY A 54 -24.73 -18.22 -0.65
N ASN A 55 -23.41 -18.01 -0.67
CA ASN A 55 -22.83 -16.68 -0.87
C ASN A 55 -23.25 -16.07 -2.23
N PRO A 56 -23.29 -14.73 -2.35
CA PRO A 56 -23.70 -14.05 -3.59
C PRO A 56 -22.82 -14.36 -4.81
N LEU A 57 -21.55 -14.74 -4.62
CA LEU A 57 -20.62 -15.06 -5.71
C LEU A 57 -20.83 -16.48 -6.27
N ARG A 58 -21.73 -17.28 -5.68
CA ARG A 58 -21.99 -18.68 -6.06
C ARG A 58 -20.72 -19.55 -6.05
N LEU A 59 -19.74 -19.17 -5.24
CA LEU A 59 -18.53 -19.93 -5.02
C LEU A 59 -18.81 -21.11 -4.08
N PRO A 60 -18.03 -22.20 -4.16
CA PRO A 60 -18.12 -23.29 -3.17
C PRO A 60 -17.86 -22.75 -1.75
N ALA A 61 -18.49 -23.37 -0.76
CA ALA A 61 -18.18 -23.07 0.64
C ALA A 61 -16.83 -23.70 1.02
N GLY A 62 -16.07 -23.05 1.88
CA GLY A 62 -14.75 -23.54 2.29
C GLY A 62 -13.83 -22.49 2.91
N ALA A 63 -12.62 -22.91 3.26
CA ALA A 63 -11.57 -22.01 3.71
C ALA A 63 -10.96 -21.28 2.51
N TYR A 64 -10.91 -19.95 2.58
CA TYR A 64 -10.35 -19.11 1.53
C TYR A 64 -8.93 -18.71 1.85
N SER A 65 -8.05 -18.73 0.84
CA SER A 65 -6.72 -18.13 0.92
C SER A 65 -6.33 -17.50 -0.41
N SER A 66 -5.62 -16.37 -0.36
CA SER A 66 -5.18 -15.63 -1.54
C SER A 66 -3.86 -14.92 -1.32
N VAL A 67 -3.11 -14.70 -2.40
CA VAL A 67 -1.92 -13.84 -2.43
C VAL A 67 -1.92 -13.04 -3.72
N GLY A 68 -1.54 -11.76 -3.65
CA GLY A 68 -1.57 -10.91 -4.83
C GLY A 68 -1.12 -9.49 -4.55
N THR A 69 -1.52 -8.59 -5.44
CA THR A 69 -1.23 -7.16 -5.35
C THR A 69 -2.48 -6.30 -5.51
N LEU A 70 -2.51 -5.17 -4.79
CA LEU A 70 -3.46 -4.07 -4.92
C LEU A 70 -2.71 -2.85 -5.44
N THR A 71 -3.02 -2.39 -6.65
CA THR A 71 -2.37 -1.22 -7.25
C THR A 71 -3.33 -0.05 -7.31
N PHE A 72 -3.09 0.96 -6.47
CA PHE A 72 -3.87 2.18 -6.37
C PHE A 72 -3.26 3.28 -7.24
N ASP A 73 -4.05 3.85 -8.15
CA ASP A 73 -3.56 4.79 -9.17
C ASP A 73 -3.45 6.26 -8.73
N GLY A 74 -3.94 6.58 -7.52
CA GLY A 74 -4.05 7.94 -7.00
C GLY A 74 -5.25 8.77 -7.47
N ARG A 75 -6.13 8.21 -8.32
CA ARG A 75 -7.25 8.91 -8.97
C ARG A 75 -8.61 8.23 -8.83
N GLY A 76 -8.68 7.05 -8.20
CA GLY A 76 -9.95 6.33 -8.02
C GLY A 76 -9.94 4.90 -8.53
N ASN A 77 -8.94 4.53 -9.34
CA ASN A 77 -8.85 3.21 -9.93
C ASN A 77 -7.91 2.31 -9.13
N LEU A 78 -8.38 1.09 -8.91
CA LEU A 78 -7.64 0.02 -8.27
C LEU A 78 -7.53 -1.13 -9.28
N LEU A 79 -6.32 -1.67 -9.41
CA LEU A 79 -6.10 -2.94 -10.09
C LEU A 79 -5.73 -4.01 -9.06
N ILE A 80 -6.50 -5.09 -9.03
CA ILE A 80 -6.20 -6.28 -8.22
C ILE A 80 -5.66 -7.35 -9.15
N SER A 81 -4.53 -7.97 -8.79
CA SER A 81 -4.00 -9.13 -9.49
C SER A 81 -3.59 -10.17 -8.46
N ASP A 82 -4.23 -11.34 -8.48
CA ASP A 82 -4.04 -12.33 -7.43
C ASP A 82 -4.18 -13.78 -7.90
N THR A 83 -3.83 -14.67 -6.97
CA THR A 83 -4.18 -16.09 -7.02
C THR A 83 -4.92 -16.40 -5.73
N GLY A 84 -6.12 -16.98 -5.86
CA GLY A 84 -6.96 -17.38 -4.74
C GLY A 84 -7.38 -18.84 -4.85
N ARG A 85 -7.71 -19.44 -3.71
CA ARG A 85 -8.30 -20.78 -3.63
C ARG A 85 -9.34 -20.86 -2.52
N ILE A 86 -10.27 -21.78 -2.68
CA ILE A 86 -11.24 -22.22 -1.66
C ILE A 86 -11.01 -23.72 -1.46
N ASP A 87 -10.49 -24.12 -0.31
CA ASP A 87 -10.01 -25.48 -0.07
C ASP A 87 -9.10 -25.95 -1.23
N ASP A 88 -9.49 -27.02 -1.94
CA ASP A 88 -8.76 -27.58 -3.08
C ASP A 88 -9.15 -26.96 -4.44
N PHE A 89 -10.10 -26.02 -4.46
CA PHE A 89 -10.55 -25.34 -5.67
C PHE A 89 -9.76 -24.05 -5.93
N PHE A 90 -8.98 -24.01 -7.01
CA PHE A 90 -8.25 -22.82 -7.43
C PHE A 90 -9.13 -21.90 -8.28
N LEU A 91 -9.16 -20.62 -7.91
CA LEU A 91 -9.69 -19.57 -8.77
C LEU A 91 -8.71 -19.33 -9.93
N THR A 92 -9.20 -18.83 -11.06
CA THR A 92 -8.36 -18.53 -12.22
C THR A 92 -7.21 -17.60 -11.82
N PRO A 93 -5.94 -18.02 -11.95
CA PRO A 93 -4.80 -17.25 -11.48
C PRO A 93 -4.50 -16.05 -12.38
N ASN A 94 -3.90 -15.01 -11.81
CA ASN A 94 -3.43 -13.80 -12.51
C ASN A 94 -4.53 -13.03 -13.24
N LEU A 95 -5.78 -13.20 -12.81
CA LEU A 95 -6.86 -12.41 -13.35
C LEU A 95 -6.74 -10.99 -12.77
N ALA A 96 -6.64 -10.02 -13.67
CA ALA A 96 -6.59 -8.61 -13.29
C ALA A 96 -8.03 -8.10 -13.17
N TYR A 97 -8.43 -7.63 -11.99
CA TYR A 97 -9.77 -7.14 -11.75
C TYR A 97 -9.78 -5.61 -11.68
N PRO A 98 -10.32 -4.93 -12.71
CA PRO A 98 -10.61 -3.50 -12.60
C PRO A 98 -11.54 -3.25 -11.41
N SER A 99 -11.14 -2.32 -10.57
CA SER A 99 -11.82 -1.98 -9.33
C SER A 99 -11.75 -0.48 -9.12
N THR A 100 -12.60 0.04 -8.23
CA THR A 100 -12.56 1.44 -7.82
C THR A 100 -12.41 1.54 -6.31
N TYR A 101 -11.82 2.63 -5.84
CA TYR A 101 -11.64 2.88 -4.42
C TYR A 101 -11.87 4.35 -4.03
N THR A 102 -12.10 4.57 -2.75
CA THR A 102 -12.13 5.89 -2.11
C THR A 102 -11.32 5.85 -0.83
N VAL A 103 -10.85 7.01 -0.36
CA VAL A 103 -10.22 7.16 0.95
C VAL A 103 -10.60 8.52 1.52
N ASP A 104 -10.85 8.56 2.83
CA ASP A 104 -11.08 9.79 3.57
C ASP A 104 -9.79 10.29 4.25
N GLN A 105 -9.88 11.45 4.90
CA GLN A 105 -8.75 12.05 5.61
C GLN A 105 -8.28 11.23 6.82
N GLN A 106 -9.10 10.30 7.33
CA GLN A 106 -8.76 9.39 8.41
C GLN A 106 -8.05 8.12 7.92
N CYS A 107 -7.67 8.07 6.64
CA CYS A 107 -7.03 6.91 6.03
C CYS A 107 -7.92 5.68 5.96
N VAL A 108 -9.23 5.90 6.02
CA VAL A 108 -10.23 4.85 5.91
C VAL A 108 -10.86 4.95 4.53
N GLY A 109 -10.99 3.80 3.87
CA GLY A 109 -11.46 3.72 2.50
C GLY A 109 -12.38 2.54 2.25
N THR A 110 -12.89 2.49 1.04
CA THR A 110 -13.60 1.33 0.49
C THR A 110 -13.09 1.02 -0.89
N PHE A 111 -13.17 -0.24 -1.31
CA PHE A 111 -13.00 -0.59 -2.71
C PHE A 111 -14.02 -1.64 -3.15
N THR A 112 -14.30 -1.65 -4.45
CA THR A 112 -15.30 -2.52 -5.08
C THR A 112 -14.71 -3.20 -6.30
N VAL A 113 -14.85 -4.51 -6.38
CA VAL A 113 -14.38 -5.30 -7.52
C VAL A 113 -15.40 -5.25 -8.64
N THR A 114 -15.22 -4.33 -9.60
CA THR A 114 -16.24 -4.07 -10.63
C THR A 114 -16.39 -5.19 -11.66
N ALA A 115 -15.43 -6.11 -11.76
CA ALA A 115 -15.48 -7.25 -12.69
C ALA A 115 -16.72 -8.13 -12.55
N PHE A 116 -17.34 -8.18 -11.36
CA PHE A 116 -18.57 -8.97 -11.12
C PHE A 116 -19.86 -8.24 -11.53
N SER A 117 -19.78 -6.94 -11.83
CA SER A 117 -20.95 -6.13 -12.24
C SER A 117 -21.57 -6.61 -13.55
N VAL A 118 -20.77 -7.18 -14.45
CA VAL A 118 -21.23 -7.78 -15.73
C VAL A 118 -22.13 -9.00 -15.51
N LEU A 119 -22.04 -9.63 -14.34
CA LEU A 119 -22.90 -10.75 -13.93
C LEU A 119 -24.11 -10.29 -13.11
N GLY A 120 -24.35 -8.97 -13.01
CA GLY A 120 -25.42 -8.40 -12.19
C GLY A 120 -25.19 -8.51 -10.69
N ILE A 121 -23.96 -8.85 -10.27
CA ILE A 121 -23.59 -8.97 -8.86
C ILE A 121 -22.90 -7.66 -8.45
N PRO A 122 -23.38 -6.97 -7.41
CA PRO A 122 -22.60 -5.92 -6.76
C PRO A 122 -21.30 -6.57 -6.30
N GLY A 123 -20.20 -6.29 -7.01
CA GLY A 123 -18.95 -7.00 -6.78
C GLY A 123 -18.49 -6.87 -5.33
N PRO A 124 -17.65 -7.78 -4.84
CA PRO A 124 -17.26 -7.78 -3.44
C PRO A 124 -16.74 -6.40 -3.03
N HIS A 125 -17.37 -5.88 -1.97
CA HIS A 125 -17.06 -4.59 -1.38
C HIS A 125 -16.19 -4.80 -0.15
N TYR A 126 -15.21 -3.95 0.02
CA TYR A 126 -14.24 -4.08 1.10
C TYR A 126 -14.10 -2.76 1.84
N LYS A 127 -13.84 -2.86 3.15
CA LYS A 127 -13.33 -1.74 3.95
C LYS A 127 -11.82 -1.87 3.99
N ILE A 128 -11.10 -0.76 3.80
CA ILE A 128 -9.64 -0.71 3.88
C ILE A 128 -9.21 0.40 4.83
N VAL A 129 -8.12 0.18 5.56
CA VAL A 129 -7.46 1.18 6.40
C VAL A 129 -5.99 1.22 6.03
N PHE A 130 -5.49 2.40 5.70
CA PHE A 130 -4.07 2.63 5.48
C PHE A 130 -3.40 3.00 6.81
N VAL A 131 -2.35 2.27 7.16
CA VAL A 131 -1.63 2.39 8.44
C VAL A 131 -0.14 2.57 8.19
N ASP A 132 0.64 2.78 9.25
CA ASP A 132 2.10 2.92 9.20
C ASP A 132 2.56 3.93 8.14
N ASN A 133 2.03 5.16 8.23
CA ASN A 133 2.29 6.24 7.26
C ASN A 133 1.97 5.83 5.81
N ARG A 134 0.86 5.08 5.61
CA ARG A 134 0.40 4.58 4.30
C ARG A 134 1.36 3.59 3.64
N SER A 135 2.30 3.02 4.40
CA SER A 135 3.18 1.95 3.92
C SER A 135 2.53 0.56 4.04
N ARG A 136 1.43 0.46 4.79
CA ARG A 136 0.65 -0.77 4.94
C ARG A 136 -0.84 -0.52 4.81
N ALA A 137 -1.58 -1.56 4.47
CA ALA A 137 -3.03 -1.53 4.44
C ALA A 137 -3.64 -2.77 5.09
N LEU A 138 -4.81 -2.62 5.69
CA LEU A 138 -5.58 -3.71 6.26
C LEU A 138 -6.97 -3.64 5.65
N ALA A 139 -7.52 -4.77 5.22
CA ALA A 139 -8.84 -4.75 4.61
C ALA A 139 -9.67 -5.98 4.95
N ILE A 140 -10.99 -5.81 4.93
CA ILE A 140 -11.96 -6.87 5.18
C ILE A 140 -13.05 -6.86 4.12
N SER A 141 -13.54 -8.04 3.78
CA SER A 141 -14.75 -8.19 2.96
C SER A 141 -15.98 -7.74 3.75
N LEU A 142 -16.83 -6.95 3.10
CA LEU A 142 -18.15 -6.58 3.57
C LEU A 142 -19.26 -7.39 2.87
N LEU A 143 -18.89 -8.31 1.98
CA LEU A 143 -19.85 -9.13 1.24
C LEU A 143 -20.47 -10.19 2.16
N PRO A 144 -21.82 -10.25 2.29
CA PRO A 144 -22.48 -11.29 3.07
C PRO A 144 -22.08 -12.69 2.62
N GLY A 145 -21.81 -13.57 3.60
CA GLY A 145 -21.37 -14.94 3.32
C GLY A 145 -19.90 -15.07 2.90
N VAL A 146 -19.15 -13.99 2.79
CA VAL A 146 -17.70 -14.00 2.49
C VAL A 146 -16.95 -13.23 3.57
N SER A 147 -16.31 -13.97 4.47
CA SER A 147 -15.53 -13.40 5.58
C SER A 147 -14.05 -13.55 5.27
N VAL A 148 -13.46 -12.55 4.60
CA VAL A 148 -12.05 -12.53 4.17
C VAL A 148 -11.35 -11.31 4.74
N ASN A 149 -10.12 -11.50 5.23
CA ASN A 149 -9.26 -10.45 5.76
C ASN A 149 -7.94 -10.40 4.99
N TYR A 150 -7.46 -9.20 4.68
CA TYR A 150 -6.14 -8.91 4.12
C TYR A 150 -5.31 -8.23 5.21
N VAL A 151 -4.36 -8.98 5.81
CA VAL A 151 -3.69 -8.57 7.07
C VAL A 151 -2.18 -8.34 6.93
N ASN A 152 -1.57 -8.75 5.84
CA ASN A 152 -0.15 -8.54 5.57
C ASN A 152 0.04 -7.75 4.28
N THR A 153 -0.63 -6.60 4.19
CA THR A 153 -0.56 -5.74 3.00
C THR A 153 0.53 -4.70 3.20
N SER A 154 1.57 -4.76 2.37
CA SER A 154 2.74 -3.86 2.46
C SER A 154 3.01 -3.22 1.11
N LYS A 155 3.35 -1.93 1.10
CA LYS A 155 3.68 -1.20 -0.12
C LYS A 155 5.00 -1.74 -0.67
N VAL A 156 4.96 -2.27 -1.89
CA VAL A 156 6.11 -2.86 -2.60
C VAL A 156 6.62 -1.97 -3.73
N ALA A 157 5.81 -1.02 -4.19
CA ALA A 157 6.24 -0.01 -5.15
C ALA A 157 5.46 1.30 -4.95
N ASN A 158 6.16 2.42 -5.04
CA ASN A 158 5.54 3.73 -5.20
C ASN A 158 5.02 3.88 -6.64
N ARG A 159 4.10 4.82 -6.86
CA ARG A 159 3.76 5.26 -8.21
C ARG A 159 5.03 5.89 -8.81
N ASN A 160 5.62 5.25 -9.81
CA ASN A 160 6.71 5.87 -10.56
C ASN A 160 6.20 7.19 -11.15
N GLU A 161 6.91 8.29 -10.94
CA GLU A 161 6.75 9.58 -11.64
C GLU A 161 7.21 9.45 -13.10
N ARG A 162 6.69 8.46 -13.84
CA ARG A 162 6.82 8.43 -15.29
C ARG A 162 5.58 9.08 -15.86
N ASP A 163 5.68 10.40 -15.97
CA ASP A 163 5.02 11.20 -17.00
C ASP A 163 5.30 10.62 -18.41
#